data_AF-A0A0H3GYS1-F1
#
_entry.id   AF-A0A0H3GYS1-F1
#
_cell.length_a   1.000
_cell.length_b   1.000
_cell.length_c   1.000
_cell.angle_alpha   90.00
_cell.angle_beta   90.00
_cell.angle_gamma   90.00
#
_symmetry.space_group_name_H-M   'P 1'
#
loop_
_entity.id
_entity.type
_entity.pdbx_description
1 polymer ?
#
loop_
_entity_poly.entity_id
_entity_poly.type
_entity_poly.pdbx_seq_one_letter_code
_entity_poly.pdbx_strand_id
1 'polypeptide(L)'
;MRILKQLTRKKNAFFRGIKFNLINYRYRNKPARKAFDPAAVRRVLLLRLDDKVGDMVVTTGCARILAERGYQVSVLTGPICSEILAGSEFIQQVYLYRPRMSLNTLRAAGFDAVIDFDGFC
;
A
#
# COMPACT_ATOMS: atom_id res chain seq x y z
N MET A 1 6.56 -46.37 12.94
CA MET A 1 6.62 -44.95 12.47
C MET A 1 5.54 -44.53 11.46
N ARG A 2 4.74 -45.43 10.84
CA ARG A 2 3.76 -45.07 9.79
C ARG A 2 2.47 -44.41 10.32
N ILE A 3 2.01 -44.84 11.51
CA ILE A 3 0.76 -44.37 12.15
C ILE A 3 0.87 -42.93 12.66
N LEU A 4 2.00 -42.56 13.26
CA LEU A 4 2.30 -41.19 13.69
C LEU A 4 2.29 -40.18 12.52
N LYS A 5 2.82 -40.57 11.35
CA LYS A 5 2.77 -39.75 10.12
C LYS A 5 1.34 -39.57 9.57
N GLN A 6 0.48 -40.58 9.70
CA GLN A 6 -0.93 -40.47 9.28
C GLN A 6 -1.75 -39.57 10.22
N LEU A 7 -1.53 -39.68 11.53
CA LEU A 7 -2.18 -38.82 12.54
C LEU A 7 -1.79 -37.35 12.35
N THR A 8 -0.51 -37.06 12.14
CA THR A 8 -0.05 -35.68 11.86
C THR A 8 -0.60 -35.14 10.54
N ARG A 9 -0.68 -35.97 9.47
CA ARG A 9 -1.35 -35.56 8.21
C ARG A 9 -2.84 -35.24 8.42
N LYS A 10 -3.58 -36.07 9.17
CA LYS A 10 -4.99 -35.80 9.49
C LYS A 10 -5.16 -34.52 10.32
N LYS A 11 -4.33 -34.31 11.35
CA LYS A 11 -4.33 -33.05 12.13
C LYS A 11 -4.09 -31.85 11.22
N ASN A 12 -3.08 -31.91 10.35
CA ASN A 12 -2.77 -30.81 9.45
C ASN A 12 -3.91 -30.51 8.46
N ALA A 13 -4.59 -31.53 7.92
CA ALA A 13 -5.74 -31.34 7.05
C ALA A 13 -6.91 -30.68 7.80
N PHE A 14 -7.17 -31.10 9.04
CA PHE A 14 -8.20 -30.50 9.89
C PHE A 14 -7.91 -29.03 10.22
N PHE A 15 -6.68 -28.70 10.63
CA PHE A 15 -6.28 -27.31 10.87
C PHE A 15 -6.37 -26.44 9.61
N ARG A 16 -6.05 -26.98 8.43
CA ARG A 16 -6.28 -26.26 7.17
C ARG A 16 -7.76 -25.96 6.95
N GLY A 17 -8.64 -26.93 7.20
CA GLY A 17 -10.09 -26.75 7.09
C GLY A 17 -10.61 -25.65 8.02
N ILE A 18 -10.21 -25.68 9.30
CA ILE A 18 -10.57 -24.62 10.26
C ILE A 18 -10.07 -23.25 9.78
N LYS A 19 -8.79 -23.17 9.38
CA LYS A 19 -8.17 -21.92 8.94
C LYS A 19 -8.88 -21.36 7.70
N PHE A 20 -9.25 -22.22 6.75
CA PHE A 20 -9.99 -21.84 5.55
C PHE A 20 -11.39 -21.31 5.89
N ASN A 21 -12.12 -22.01 6.77
CA ASN A 21 -13.44 -21.56 7.22
C ASN A 21 -13.36 -20.22 7.96
N LEU A 22 -12.34 -20.01 8.80
CA LEU A 22 -12.15 -18.75 9.52
C LEU A 22 -11.85 -17.58 8.55
N ILE A 23 -11.00 -17.82 7.55
CA ILE A 23 -10.71 -16.82 6.50
C ILE A 23 -11.97 -16.50 5.71
N ASN A 24 -12.73 -17.51 5.28
CA ASN A 24 -13.99 -17.32 4.54
C ASN A 24 -15.04 -16.57 5.36
N TYR A 25 -15.20 -16.92 6.64
CA TYR A 25 -16.11 -16.22 7.54
C TYR A 25 -15.72 -14.75 7.65
N ARG A 26 -14.43 -14.45 7.85
CA ARG A 26 -13.93 -13.08 7.93
C ARG A 26 -14.07 -12.33 6.60
N TYR A 27 -13.99 -13.02 5.45
CA TYR A 27 -14.17 -12.40 4.14
C TYR A 27 -15.64 -12.08 3.85
N ARG A 28 -16.56 -12.99 4.19
CA ARG A 28 -18.01 -12.81 4.02
C ARG A 28 -18.59 -11.76 4.95
N ASN A 29 -18.09 -11.69 6.19
CA ASN A 29 -18.54 -10.73 7.20
C ASN A 29 -17.67 -9.48 7.25
N LYS A 30 -16.96 -9.14 6.17
CA LYS A 30 -16.30 -7.83 6.10
C LYS A 30 -17.39 -6.76 6.14
N PRO A 31 -17.30 -5.78 7.04
CA PRO A 31 -18.24 -4.67 7.05
C PRO A 31 -18.20 -3.97 5.70
N ALA A 32 -19.37 -3.50 5.24
CA ALA A 32 -19.48 -2.70 4.03
C ALA A 32 -18.45 -1.56 4.10
N ARG A 33 -17.68 -1.37 3.02
CA ARG A 33 -16.74 -0.25 2.95
C ARG A 33 -17.55 1.03 3.13
N LYS A 34 -17.10 1.92 4.01
CA LYS A 34 -17.63 3.29 4.08
C LYS A 34 -17.61 3.88 2.67
N ALA A 35 -18.67 4.61 2.32
CA ALA A 35 -18.68 5.37 1.08
C ALA A 35 -17.44 6.27 1.02
N PHE A 36 -16.79 6.31 -0.14
CA PHE A 36 -15.67 7.21 -0.35
C PHE A 36 -16.20 8.65 -0.33
N ASP A 37 -15.70 9.45 0.61
CA ASP A 37 -16.01 10.87 0.71
C ASP A 37 -14.79 11.66 0.21
N PRO A 38 -14.84 12.22 -1.01
CA PRO A 38 -13.74 13.02 -1.55
C PRO A 38 -13.43 14.24 -0.67
N ALA A 39 -14.43 14.81 0.01
CA ALA A 39 -14.25 16.00 0.84
C ALA A 39 -13.47 15.71 2.14
N ALA A 40 -13.44 14.46 2.59
CA ALA A 40 -12.71 14.04 3.78
C ALA A 40 -11.22 13.74 3.51
N VAL A 41 -10.82 13.60 2.23
CA VAL A 41 -9.44 13.24 1.87
C VAL A 41 -8.50 14.40 2.20
N ARG A 42 -7.46 14.13 3.00
CA ARG A 42 -6.38 15.09 3.27
C ARG A 42 -5.02 14.53 2.94
N ARG A 43 -4.75 13.29 3.32
CA ARG A 43 -3.44 12.63 3.15
C ARG A 43 -3.45 11.70 1.95
N VAL A 44 -2.63 12.03 0.96
CA VAL A 44 -2.54 11.30 -0.30
C VAL A 44 -1.15 10.69 -0.44
N LEU A 45 -1.11 9.40 -0.75
CA LEU A 45 0.12 8.70 -1.14
C LEU A 45 0.13 8.49 -2.64
N LEU A 46 1.19 8.95 -3.32
CA LEU A 46 1.43 8.64 -4.73
C LEU A 46 2.40 7.46 -4.84
N LEU A 47 2.05 6.46 -5.64
CA LEU A 47 2.92 5.33 -5.92
C LEU A 47 3.63 5.52 -7.26
N ARG A 48 4.96 5.42 -7.24
CA ARG A 48 5.81 5.40 -8.44
C ARG A 48 7.02 4.51 -8.17
N LEU A 49 6.88 3.21 -8.38
CA LEU A 49 7.81 2.19 -7.92
C LEU A 49 8.89 1.84 -8.94
N ASP A 50 8.73 2.24 -10.20
CA ASP A 50 9.64 1.91 -11.30
C ASP A 50 10.95 2.73 -11.30
N ASP A 51 11.06 3.71 -10.40
CA ASP A 51 12.21 4.60 -10.23
C ASP A 51 12.63 5.32 -11.53
N LYS A 52 11.69 5.49 -12.48
CA LYS A 52 11.95 6.18 -13.75
C LYS A 52 11.82 7.69 -13.58
N VAL A 53 12.94 8.38 -13.79
CA VAL A 53 13.05 9.84 -13.65
C VAL A 53 12.03 10.61 -14.51
N GLY A 54 11.86 10.23 -15.78
CA GLY A 54 10.92 10.91 -16.68
C GLY A 54 9.48 10.87 -16.17
N ASP A 55 9.03 9.70 -15.71
CA ASP A 55 7.69 9.52 -15.15
C ASP A 55 7.56 10.23 -13.79
N MET A 56 8.64 10.29 -13.01
CA MET A 56 8.66 11.07 -11.77
C MET A 56 8.49 12.57 -12.02
N VAL A 57 9.09 13.13 -13.07
CA VAL A 57 8.89 14.55 -13.45
C VAL A 57 7.43 14.85 -13.78
N VAL A 58 6.71 13.91 -14.40
CA VAL A 58 5.25 14.08 -14.62
C VAL A 58 4.49 13.98 -13.29
N THR A 59 4.92 13.06 -12.43
CA THR A 59 4.30 12.83 -11.10
C THR A 59 4.46 14.05 -10.19
N THR A 60 5.60 14.75 -10.23
CA THR A 60 5.82 15.97 -9.44
C THR A 60 4.87 17.10 -9.81
N GLY A 61 4.50 17.23 -11.10
CA GLY A 61 3.47 18.16 -11.54
C GLY A 61 2.11 17.90 -10.88
N CYS A 62 1.70 16.62 -10.80
CA CYS A 62 0.48 16.22 -10.10
C CYS A 62 0.59 16.47 -8.58
N ALA A 63 1.72 16.11 -7.98
CA ALA A 63 1.98 16.33 -6.55
C ALA A 63 1.87 17.81 -6.18
N ARG A 64 2.44 18.70 -7.00
CA ARG A 64 2.35 20.15 -6.81
C ARG A 64 0.90 20.65 -6.82
N ILE A 65 0.11 20.27 -7.82
CA ILE A 65 -1.29 20.69 -7.93
C ILE A 65 -2.13 20.19 -6.73
N LEU A 66 -1.86 18.97 -6.25
CA LEU A 66 -2.51 18.45 -5.05
C LEU A 66 -2.11 19.26 -3.80
N ALA A 67 -0.83 19.52 -3.61
CA ALA A 67 -0.35 20.33 -2.48
C ALA A 67 -0.93 21.75 -2.50
N GLU A 68 -0.98 22.40 -3.66
CA GLU A 68 -1.59 23.72 -3.85
C GLU A 68 -3.08 23.75 -3.50
N ARG A 69 -3.77 22.62 -3.61
CA ARG A 69 -5.18 22.46 -3.19
C ARG A 69 -5.34 22.06 -1.73
N GLY A 70 -4.26 22.03 -0.95
CA GLY A 70 -4.27 21.76 0.48
C GLY A 70 -4.17 20.28 0.85
N TYR A 71 -3.88 19.38 -0.09
CA TYR A 71 -3.62 17.98 0.22
C TYR A 71 -2.21 17.80 0.80
N GLN A 72 -2.10 16.92 1.79
CA GLN A 72 -0.84 16.42 2.33
C GLN A 72 -0.34 15.30 1.42
N VAL A 73 0.62 15.61 0.54
CA VAL A 73 1.10 14.67 -0.47
C VAL A 73 2.37 13.98 -0.01
N SER A 74 2.39 12.65 -0.04
CA SER A 74 3.57 11.82 0.15
C SER A 74 3.81 10.93 -1.07
N VAL A 75 5.05 10.48 -1.27
CA VAL A 75 5.42 9.62 -2.40
C VAL A 75 6.11 8.36 -1.91
N LEU A 76 5.77 7.20 -2.48
CA LEU A 76 6.53 5.95 -2.37
C LEU A 76 7.27 5.71 -3.68
N THR A 77 8.60 5.75 -3.65
CA THR A 77 9.44 5.64 -4.86
C THR A 77 10.78 4.95 -4.60
N GLY A 78 11.49 4.58 -5.67
CA GLY A 78 12.85 4.08 -5.61
C GLY A 78 13.90 5.15 -5.23
N PRO A 79 15.16 4.73 -5.04
CA PRO A 79 16.23 5.58 -4.54
C PRO A 79 16.56 6.77 -5.44
N ILE A 80 16.61 6.60 -6.77
CA ILE A 80 17.01 7.67 -7.69
C ILE A 80 15.99 8.80 -7.64
N CYS A 81 14.71 8.46 -7.76
CA CYS A 81 13.64 9.42 -7.68
C CYS A 81 13.49 10.01 -6.27
N SER A 82 13.84 9.26 -5.22
CA SER A 82 13.89 9.81 -3.85
C SER A 82 14.91 10.94 -3.73
N GLU A 83 16.06 10.83 -4.40
CA GLU A 83 17.07 11.90 -4.43
C GLU A 83 16.58 13.11 -5.22
N ILE A 84 15.90 12.88 -6.35
CA ILE A 84 15.31 13.98 -7.15
C ILE A 84 14.24 14.74 -6.37
N LEU A 85 13.48 14.05 -5.53
CA LEU A 85 12.46 14.67 -4.68
C LEU A 85 13.05 15.34 -3.42
N ALA A 86 14.36 15.20 -3.16
CA ALA A 86 14.98 15.84 -2.02
C ALA A 86 14.85 17.37 -2.12
N GLY A 87 14.28 17.99 -1.09
CA GLY A 87 14.05 19.43 -1.05
C GLY A 87 12.77 19.89 -1.75
N SER A 88 11.90 18.98 -2.21
CA SER A 88 10.58 19.37 -2.73
C SER A 88 9.72 19.99 -1.63
N GLU A 89 9.23 21.20 -1.86
CA GLU A 89 8.38 21.94 -0.91
C GLU A 89 6.92 21.44 -0.87
N PHE A 90 6.49 20.74 -1.92
CA PHE A 90 5.12 20.22 -2.06
C PHE A 90 4.99 18.74 -1.68
N ILE A 91 6.09 18.08 -1.32
CA ILE A 91 6.11 16.69 -0.87
C ILE A 91 6.36 16.68 0.64
N GLN A 92 5.39 16.19 1.41
CA GLN A 92 5.50 16.11 2.86
C GLN A 92 6.49 15.02 3.29
N GLN A 93 6.45 13.86 2.65
CA GLN A 93 7.30 12.73 2.98
C GLN A 93 7.57 11.87 1.75
N VAL A 94 8.84 11.51 1.56
CA VAL A 94 9.25 10.48 0.62
C VAL A 94 9.50 9.19 1.40
N TYR A 95 8.92 8.10 0.92
CA TYR A 95 9.13 6.75 1.40
C TYR A 95 9.94 5.99 0.36
N LEU A 96 11.00 5.31 0.83
CA LEU A 96 11.81 4.46 -0.03
C LEU A 96 11.13 3.11 -0.23
N TYR A 97 10.78 2.81 -1.48
CA TYR A 97 10.31 1.51 -1.88
C TYR A 97 11.44 0.49 -1.81
N ARG A 98 11.17 -0.66 -1.18
CA ARG A 98 12.03 -1.84 -1.23
C ARG A 98 11.18 -3.07 -1.54
N PRO A 99 11.65 -3.98 -2.42
CA PRO A 99 10.95 -5.22 -2.68
C PRO A 99 10.66 -5.98 -1.38
N ARG A 100 9.40 -6.43 -1.22
CA ARG A 100 8.93 -7.17 -0.03
C ARG A 100 9.06 -6.41 1.30
N MET A 101 9.09 -5.07 1.27
CA MET A 101 9.09 -4.28 2.50
C MET A 101 7.82 -4.46 3.33
N SER A 102 7.94 -4.23 4.63
CA SER A 102 6.77 -4.11 5.50
C SER A 102 5.98 -2.86 5.14
N LEU A 103 4.65 -2.99 5.09
CA LEU A 103 3.72 -1.88 4.87
C LEU A 103 3.28 -1.20 6.17
N ASN A 104 3.83 -1.61 7.33
CA ASN A 104 3.39 -1.10 8.63
C ASN A 104 3.56 0.41 8.76
N THR A 105 4.71 0.95 8.32
CA THR A 105 4.97 2.40 8.35
C THR A 105 3.98 3.16 7.48
N LEU A 106 3.70 2.66 6.27
CA LEU A 106 2.73 3.28 5.36
C LEU A 106 1.30 3.21 5.93
N ARG A 107 0.92 2.11 6.58
CA ARG A 107 -0.38 2.01 7.27
C ARG A 107 -0.48 2.96 8.45
N ALA A 108 0.59 3.09 9.23
CA ALA A 108 0.63 3.97 10.40
C ALA A 108 0.54 5.46 10.01
N ALA A 109 1.00 5.83 8.80
CA ALA A 109 0.87 7.19 8.29
C ALA A 109 -0.61 7.60 8.07
N GLY A 110 -1.51 6.63 7.89
CA GLY A 110 -2.95 6.88 7.81
C GLY A 110 -3.34 7.69 6.58
N PHE A 111 -2.90 7.26 5.40
CA PHE A 111 -3.33 7.85 4.13
C PHE A 111 -4.82 7.60 3.88
N ASP A 112 -5.52 8.65 3.44
CA ASP A 112 -6.94 8.61 3.09
C ASP A 112 -7.14 8.11 1.66
N ALA A 113 -6.19 8.43 0.78
CA ALA A 113 -6.18 8.00 -0.61
C ALA A 113 -4.79 7.56 -1.04
N VAL A 114 -4.75 6.56 -1.92
CA VAL A 114 -3.53 6.10 -2.60
C VAL A 114 -3.79 6.20 -4.10
N ILE A 115 -2.91 6.91 -4.80
CA ILE A 115 -2.96 7.06 -6.25
C ILE A 115 -1.83 6.23 -6.83
N ASP A 116 -2.21 5.16 -7.52
CA ASP A 116 -1.25 4.31 -8.22
C ASP A 116 -1.01 4.84 -9.63
N PHE A 117 0.24 5.22 -9.90
CA PHE A 117 0.63 5.62 -11.25
C PHE A 117 1.32 4.49 -12.03
N ASP A 118 1.65 3.39 -11.39
CA ASP A 118 2.22 2.25 -12.09
C ASP A 118 1.06 1.46 -12.67
N GLY A 119 0.91 1.51 -13.99
CA GLY A 119 -0.22 0.92 -14.71
C GLY A 119 -0.29 -0.61 -14.72
N PHE A 120 0.28 -1.29 -13.72
CA PHE A 120 0.17 -2.74 -13.58
C PHE A 120 -1.11 -3.11 -12.82
N CYS A 121 -2.23 -2.99 -13.53
CA CYS A 121 -3.47 -3.69 -13.22
C CYS A 121 -3.51 -5.05 -13.94
#